data_AF-A0A1G7ZHV0-F1
#
_entry.id   AF-A0A1G7ZHV0-F1
#
_cell.length_a   1.000
_cell.length_b   1.000
_cell.length_c   1.000
_cell.angle_alpha   90.00
_cell.angle_beta   90.00
_cell.angle_gamma   90.00
#
_symmetry.space_group_name_H-M   'P 1'
#
loop_
_entity.id
_entity.type
_entity.pdbx_description
1 polymer ?
#
loop_
_entity_poly.entity_id
_entity_poly.type
_entity_poly.pdbx_seq_one_letter_code
_entity_poly.pdbx_strand_id
1 'polypeptide(L)'
;MLKAAPDSREHQDVPPITTLIPRARRRRGLTQRELADLLCEISQNDSVTREEVSRWERGKRIPGPYWRAWISAALHVPHAEVDRAAVLARQSRRTRAADHSG
;
A
#
# COMPACT_ATOMS: atom_id res chain seq x y z
N MET A 1 13.58 35.36 -2.94
CA MET A 1 13.37 34.02 -3.52
C MET A 1 14.26 33.03 -2.79
N LEU A 2 13.72 32.25 -1.84
CA LEU A 2 14.43 31.12 -1.26
C LEU A 2 13.61 29.83 -1.42
N LYS A 3 14.34 28.83 -1.89
CA LYS A 3 14.04 27.44 -2.21
C LYS A 3 13.32 26.69 -1.09
N ALA A 4 12.17 26.08 -1.41
CA ALA A 4 11.73 24.87 -0.72
C ALA A 4 12.27 23.69 -1.55
N ALA A 5 13.41 23.12 -1.10
CA ALA A 5 13.82 21.81 -1.58
C ALA A 5 12.74 20.81 -1.16
N PRO A 6 12.27 19.90 -2.04
CA PRO A 6 11.43 18.81 -1.58
C PRO A 6 12.20 18.04 -0.50
N ASP A 7 11.52 17.91 0.64
CA ASP A 7 12.04 17.47 1.92
C ASP A 7 12.80 16.15 1.77
N SER A 8 14.14 16.21 1.80
CA SER A 8 15.00 15.04 1.63
C SER A 8 14.99 14.10 2.85
N ARG A 9 14.07 14.32 3.81
CA ARG A 9 13.91 13.56 5.06
C ARG A 9 12.63 12.72 5.14
N GLU A 10 11.71 12.81 4.18
CA GLU A 10 10.43 12.05 4.23
C GLU A 10 10.60 10.56 3.79
N HIS A 11 11.75 10.16 3.24
CA HIS A 11 11.99 8.78 2.79
C HIS A 11 12.45 7.82 3.90
N GLN A 12 12.57 8.26 5.17
CA GLN A 12 13.45 7.53 6.09
C GLN A 12 12.87 6.27 6.72
N ASP A 13 11.57 5.97 6.64
CA ASP A 13 11.08 4.61 6.98
C ASP A 13 9.78 4.29 6.23
N VAL A 14 9.91 3.66 5.06
CA VAL A 14 8.73 3.11 4.36
C VAL A 14 8.11 2.05 5.25
N PRO A 15 6.86 2.20 5.72
CA PRO A 15 6.25 1.19 6.57
C PRO A 15 5.80 -0.02 5.74
N PRO A 16 5.51 -1.18 6.36
CA PRO A 16 4.91 -2.31 5.66
C PRO A 16 3.60 -1.91 4.96
N ILE A 17 3.24 -2.63 3.89
CA ILE A 17 2.07 -2.28 3.05
C ILE A 17 0.75 -2.25 3.83
N THR A 18 0.68 -3.03 4.92
CA THR A 18 -0.43 -3.07 5.87
C THR A 18 -0.67 -1.73 6.57
N THR A 19 0.36 -0.91 6.70
CA THR A 19 0.32 0.42 7.31
C THR A 19 0.30 1.52 6.25
N LEU A 20 1.06 1.34 5.15
CA LEU A 20 1.14 2.28 4.05
C LEU A 20 -0.23 2.57 3.43
N ILE A 21 -0.96 1.51 3.02
CA ILE A 21 -2.26 1.62 2.33
C ILE A 21 -3.28 2.38 3.18
N PRO A 22 -3.61 1.96 4.43
CA PRO A 22 -4.65 2.64 5.19
C PRO A 22 -4.25 4.08 5.54
N ARG A 23 -2.95 4.37 5.77
CA ARG A 23 -2.48 5.73 6.04
C ARG A 23 -2.68 6.62 4.82
N ALA A 24 -2.20 6.21 3.65
CA ALA A 24 -2.33 7.01 2.43
C ALA A 24 -3.79 7.15 2.00
N ARG A 25 -4.58 6.08 2.10
CA ARG A 25 -6.02 6.11 1.84
C ARG A 25 -6.77 7.10 2.75
N ARG A 26 -6.48 7.12 4.05
CA ARG A 26 -7.10 8.07 5.00
C ARG A 26 -6.67 9.51 4.75
N ARG A 27 -5.40 9.77 4.40
CA ARG A 27 -4.94 11.12 4.00
C ARG A 27 -5.69 11.65 2.78
N ARG A 28 -6.12 10.74 1.90
CA ARG A 28 -6.93 11.01 0.71
C ARG A 28 -8.44 11.12 1.00
N GLY A 29 -8.89 10.89 2.23
CA GLY A 29 -10.32 10.90 2.59
C GLY A 29 -11.12 9.69 2.08
N LEU A 30 -10.45 8.64 1.60
CA LEU A 30 -11.10 7.49 0.98
C LEU A 30 -11.47 6.42 2.01
N THR A 31 -12.63 5.80 1.84
CA THR A 31 -13.01 4.51 2.44
C THR A 31 -12.37 3.34 1.68
N GLN A 32 -12.41 2.14 2.27
CA GLN A 32 -11.91 0.93 1.57
C GLN A 32 -12.70 0.64 0.29
N ARG A 33 -13.99 0.99 0.25
CA ARG A 33 -14.88 0.82 -0.91
C ARG A 33 -14.43 1.78 -2.01
N GLU A 34 -14.31 3.06 -1.70
CA GLU A 34 -13.89 4.07 -2.66
C GLU A 34 -12.48 3.83 -3.21
N LEU A 35 -11.56 3.27 -2.41
CA LEU A 35 -10.27 2.83 -2.94
C LEU A 35 -10.42 1.66 -3.92
N ALA A 36 -11.28 0.68 -3.63
CA ALA A 36 -11.53 -0.41 -4.56
C ALA A 36 -12.14 0.09 -5.87
N ASP A 37 -13.16 0.96 -5.77
CA ASP A 37 -13.84 1.53 -6.94
C ASP A 37 -12.86 2.36 -7.79
N LEU A 38 -12.03 3.21 -7.14
CA LEU A 38 -10.98 3.97 -7.82
C LEU A 38 -9.96 3.06 -8.50
N LEU A 39 -9.55 1.97 -7.86
CA LEU A 39 -8.62 1.01 -8.46
C LEU A 39 -9.25 0.37 -9.70
N CYS A 40 -10.50 -0.08 -9.62
CA CYS A 40 -11.22 -0.64 -10.77
C CYS A 40 -11.32 0.35 -11.93
N GLU A 41 -11.64 1.61 -11.61
CA GLU A 41 -11.75 2.70 -12.58
C GLU A 41 -10.42 2.96 -13.30
N ILE A 42 -9.32 3.16 -12.56
CA ILE A 42 -8.04 3.49 -13.21
C ILE A 42 -7.39 2.28 -13.89
N SER A 43 -7.64 1.05 -13.40
CA SER A 43 -7.04 -0.16 -13.97
C SER A 43 -7.86 -0.79 -15.10
N GLN A 44 -9.10 -0.31 -15.32
CA GLN A 44 -10.08 -0.92 -16.22
C GLN A 44 -10.27 -2.42 -15.94
N ASN A 45 -10.27 -2.77 -14.64
CA ASN A 45 -10.33 -4.16 -14.17
C ASN A 45 -11.13 -4.22 -12.87
N ASP A 46 -12.30 -4.83 -12.90
CA ASP A 46 -13.28 -4.88 -11.81
C ASP A 46 -13.02 -5.97 -10.75
N SER A 47 -11.89 -6.67 -10.84
CA SER A 47 -11.61 -7.82 -9.96
C SER A 47 -11.17 -7.46 -8.55
N VAL A 48 -10.85 -6.19 -8.26
CA VAL A 48 -10.53 -5.76 -6.89
C VAL A 48 -11.78 -5.31 -6.15
N THR A 49 -11.98 -5.86 -4.95
CA THR A 49 -13.13 -5.52 -4.11
C THR A 49 -12.70 -4.84 -2.81
N ARG A 50 -13.66 -4.23 -2.10
CA ARG A 50 -13.46 -3.72 -0.73
C ARG A 50 -12.84 -4.79 0.19
N GLU A 51 -13.27 -6.04 0.06
CA GLU A 51 -12.75 -7.17 0.85
C GLU A 51 -11.28 -7.44 0.53
N GLU A 52 -10.88 -7.34 -0.75
CA GLU A 52 -9.50 -7.50 -1.16
C GLU A 52 -8.62 -6.37 -0.61
N VAL A 53 -9.08 -5.11 -0.68
CA VAL A 53 -8.44 -3.96 -0.01
C VAL A 53 -8.30 -4.23 1.50
N SER A 54 -9.37 -4.68 2.15
CA SER A 54 -9.35 -5.03 3.58
C SER A 54 -8.33 -6.14 3.90
N ARG A 55 -8.17 -7.14 3.04
CA ARG A 55 -7.14 -8.19 3.21
C ARG A 55 -5.72 -7.62 3.11
N TRP A 56 -5.49 -6.64 2.24
CA TRP A 56 -4.20 -5.97 2.12
C TRP A 56 -3.88 -5.14 3.37
N GLU A 57 -4.82 -4.33 3.84
CA GLU A 57 -4.62 -3.49 5.03
C GLU A 57 -4.38 -4.32 6.30
N ARG A 58 -5.05 -5.47 6.42
CA ARG A 58 -4.87 -6.39 7.57
C ARG A 58 -3.70 -7.35 7.42
N GLY A 59 -2.96 -7.29 6.31
CA GLY A 59 -1.83 -8.19 6.03
C GLY A 59 -2.20 -9.65 5.80
N LYS A 60 -3.49 -9.94 5.53
CA LYS A 60 -3.94 -11.28 5.16
C LYS A 60 -3.49 -11.66 3.75
N ARG A 61 -3.33 -10.66 2.88
CA ARG A 61 -2.78 -10.81 1.52
C ARG A 61 -1.88 -9.63 1.22
N ILE A 62 -0.88 -9.84 0.37
CA ILE A 62 0.01 -8.77 -0.11
C ILE A 62 -0.33 -8.54 -1.58
N PRO A 63 -0.58 -7.30 -2.02
CA PRO A 63 -0.94 -7.03 -3.41
C PRO A 63 0.19 -7.46 -4.37
N GLY A 64 -0.22 -8.09 -5.46
CA GLY A 64 0.67 -8.50 -6.55
C GLY A 64 1.25 -7.29 -7.30
N PRO A 65 2.31 -7.47 -8.11
CA PRO A 65 2.97 -6.37 -8.82
C PRO A 65 2.01 -5.48 -9.62
N TYR A 66 1.08 -6.09 -10.37
CA TYR A 66 0.06 -5.36 -11.13
C TYR A 66 -0.74 -4.38 -10.26
N TRP A 67 -1.28 -4.85 -9.12
CA TRP A 67 -2.05 -3.99 -8.22
C TRP A 67 -1.20 -2.94 -7.51
N ARG A 68 0.11 -3.17 -7.33
CA ARG A 68 1.00 -2.18 -6.71
C ARG A 68 1.21 -0.94 -7.60
N ALA A 69 1.23 -1.11 -8.92
CA ALA A 69 1.22 0.00 -9.87
C ALA A 69 -0.02 0.88 -9.72
N TRP A 70 -1.21 0.25 -9.64
CA TRP A 70 -2.46 0.98 -9.48
C TRP A 70 -2.63 1.59 -8.09
N ILE A 71 -2.17 0.92 -7.03
CA ILE A 71 -2.14 1.48 -5.67
C ILE A 71 -1.27 2.74 -5.62
N SER A 72 -0.11 2.73 -6.29
CA SER A 72 0.76 3.90 -6.40
C SER A 72 0.03 5.08 -7.06
N ALA A 73 -0.62 4.84 -8.19
CA ALA A 73 -1.40 5.86 -8.91
C ALA A 73 -2.59 6.37 -8.09
N ALA A 74 -3.42 5.48 -7.53
CA ALA A 74 -4.61 5.85 -6.75
C ALA A 74 -4.26 6.66 -5.50
N LEU A 75 -3.24 6.25 -4.75
CA LEU A 75 -2.88 6.84 -3.46
C LEU A 75 -1.86 7.97 -3.55
N HIS A 76 -1.33 8.26 -4.74
CA HIS A 76 -0.30 9.28 -4.95
C HIS A 76 0.95 9.00 -4.11
N VAL A 77 1.31 7.72 -4.00
CA VAL A 77 2.51 7.24 -3.31
C VAL A 77 3.50 6.75 -4.36
N PRO A 78 4.80 7.11 -4.29
CA PRO A 78 5.79 6.62 -5.24
C PRO A 78 5.78 5.09 -5.36
N HIS A 79 5.82 4.57 -6.59
CA HIS A 79 5.74 3.12 -6.85
C HIS A 79 6.82 2.34 -6.09
N ALA A 80 8.04 2.89 -6.01
CA ALA A 80 9.15 2.32 -5.26
C ALA A 80 8.84 2.16 -3.76
N GLU A 81 8.07 3.06 -3.15
CA GLU A 81 7.63 2.92 -1.76
C GLU A 81 6.59 1.81 -1.60
N VAL A 82 5.66 1.68 -2.54
CA VAL A 82 4.66 0.59 -2.53
C VAL A 82 5.36 -0.77 -2.66
N ASP A 83 6.36 -0.89 -3.54
CA ASP A 83 7.16 -2.11 -3.68
C ASP A 83 7.96 -2.43 -2.41
N ARG A 84 8.67 -1.44 -1.84
CA ARG A 84 9.40 -1.61 -0.57
C ARG A 84 8.47 -2.03 0.57
N ALA A 85 7.33 -1.37 0.72
CA ALA A 85 6.32 -1.70 1.71
C ALA A 85 5.80 -3.15 1.57
N ALA A 86 5.65 -3.64 0.33
CA ALA A 86 5.24 -5.02 0.07
C ALA A 86 6.34 -6.03 0.43
N VAL A 87 7.62 -5.70 0.22
CA VAL A 87 8.76 -6.53 0.66
C VAL A 87 8.80 -6.63 2.19
N LEU A 88 8.68 -5.51 2.89
CA LEU A 88 8.65 -5.46 4.36
C LEU A 88 7.50 -6.31 4.93
N ALA A 89 6.30 -6.20 4.35
CA ALA A 89 5.17 -7.02 4.77
C ALA A 89 5.40 -8.54 4.55
N ARG A 90 6.11 -8.93 3.48
CA ARG A 90 6.50 -10.34 3.26
C ARG A 90 7.47 -10.82 4.34
N GLN A 91 8.45 -9.99 4.70
CA GLN A 91 9.41 -10.29 5.76
C GLN A 91 8.70 -10.46 7.10
N SER A 92 7.86 -9.52 7.53
CA SER A 92 7.13 -9.60 8.80
C SER A 92 6.23 -10.85 8.88
N ARG A 93 5.61 -11.27 7.76
CA ARG A 93 4.82 -12.51 7.70
C ARG A 93 5.67 -13.76 7.89
N ARG A 94 6.89 -13.79 7.33
CA ARG A 94 7.81 -14.92 7.48
C ARG A 94 8.31 -15.05 8.92
N THR A 95 8.71 -13.95 9.55
CA THR A 95 9.14 -13.94 10.96
C THR A 95 8.04 -14.47 11.87
N ARG A 96 6.81 -13.94 11.73
CA ARG A 96 5.67 -14.44 12.51
C ARG A 96 5.40 -15.92 12.28
N ALA A 97 5.50 -16.44 11.06
CA ALA A 97 5.29 -17.86 10.80
C ALA A 97 6.35 -18.73 11.50
N ALA A 98 7.61 -18.29 11.53
CA ALA A 98 8.68 -18.98 12.25
C ALA A 98 8.41 -19.03 13.76
N ASP A 99 7.94 -17.92 14.35
CA ASP A 99 7.64 -17.85 15.80
C ASP A 99 6.47 -18.76 16.23
N HIS A 100 5.53 -19.08 15.33
CA HIS A 100 4.37 -19.94 15.65
C HIS A 100 4.64 -21.43 15.35
N SER A 101 5.84 -21.76 14.87
CA SER A 101 6.23 -23.12 14.47
C SER A 101 7.27 -23.76 15.41
N GLY A 102 7.58 -23.12 16.54
CA GLY A 102 8.46 -23.63 17.61
C GLY A 102 7.68 -23.86 18.90
#